data_AF-A0A929EHQ9-F1
#
_entry.id   AF-A0A929EHQ9-F1
#
_cell.length_a   1.000
_cell.length_b   1.000
_cell.length_c   1.000
_cell.angle_alpha   90.00
_cell.angle_beta   90.00
_cell.angle_gamma   90.00
#
_symmetry.space_group_name_H-M   'P 1'
#
loop_
_entity.id
_entity.type
_entity.pdbx_description
1 polymer ?
#
loop_
_entity_poly.entity_id
_entity_poly.type
_entity_poly.pdbx_seq_one_letter_code
_entity_poly.pdbx_strand_id
1 'polypeptide(L)' 'MKRVLFILLLVATAAAATGCANVQPWEKEFLASPAMRFDSDKEETAVREHFLGTREGASGGFGVSGGGCGCN' A
#
# COMPACT_ATOMS: atom_id res chain seq x y z
N MET A 1 -24.69 -10.31 -32.58
CA MET A 1 -23.25 -10.34 -32.21
C MET A 1 -22.86 -9.22 -31.24
N LYS A 2 -23.10 -7.94 -31.53
CA LYS A 2 -22.75 -6.82 -30.63
C LYS A 2 -23.36 -6.92 -29.22
N ARG A 3 -24.61 -7.38 -29.08
CA ARG A 3 -25.29 -7.58 -27.78
C ARG A 3 -24.64 -8.69 -26.94
N VAL A 4 -24.23 -9.79 -27.58
CA VAL A 4 -23.54 -10.90 -26.90
C VAL A 4 -22.16 -10.46 -26.43
N LEU A 5 -21.45 -9.68 -27.25
CA LEU A 5 -20.15 -9.12 -26.89
C LEU A 5 -20.24 -8.16 -25.70
N PHE A 6 -21.31 -7.36 -25.64
CA PHE A 6 -21.57 -6.43 -24.54
C PHE A 6 -21.87 -7.14 -23.22
N ILE A 7 -22.63 -8.24 -23.27
CA ILE A 7 -22.93 -9.08 -22.10
C ILE A 7 -21.65 -9.75 -21.59
N LEU A 8 -20.81 -10.29 -22.49
CA LEU A 8 -19.53 -10.90 -22.11
C LEU A 8 -18.60 -9.89 -21.43
N LEU A 9 -18.55 -8.65 -21.92
CA LEU A 9 -17.74 -7.58 -21.31
C LEU A 9 -18.23 -7.24 -19.89
N LEU A 10 -19.55 -7.15 -19.69
CA LEU A 10 -20.17 -6.86 -18.40
C LEU A 10 -19.91 -7.96 -17.36
N VAL A 11 -19.94 -9.23 -17.79
CA VAL A 11 -19.64 -10.37 -16.92
C VAL A 11 -18.16 -10.38 -16.53
N ALA A 12 -17.27 -10.09 -17.48
CA ALA A 12 -15.83 -10.05 -17.22
C ALA A 12 -15.44 -8.94 -16.23
N THR A 13 -16.03 -7.75 -16.34
CA THR A 13 -15.76 -6.65 -15.40
C THR A 13 -16.30 -6.92 -14.01
N ALA A 14 -17.49 -7.54 -13.89
CA ALA A 14 -18.05 -7.95 -12.61
C ALA A 14 -17.19 -9.01 -11.90
N ALA A 15 -16.65 -9.98 -12.64
CA ALA A 15 -15.76 -11.00 -12.08
C ALA A 15 -14.44 -10.40 -11.56
N ALA A 16 -13.87 -9.42 -12.27
CA ALA A 16 -12.64 -8.74 -11.86
C ALA A 16 -12.79 -7.89 -10.58
N ALA A 17 -14.01 -7.46 -10.25
CA ALA A 17 -14.28 -6.62 -9.08
C ALA A 17 -14.36 -7.41 -7.75
N THR A 18 -14.26 -8.76 -7.78
CA THR A 18 -14.39 -9.62 -6.59
C THR A 18 -13.18 -9.62 -5.65
N GLY A 19 -12.08 -8.94 -6.02
CA GLY A 19 -10.84 -8.90 -5.22
C GLY A 19 -10.92 -8.06 -3.93
N CYS A 20 -11.91 -7.18 -3.78
CA CYS A 20 -12.10 -6.38 -2.57
C CYS A 20 -12.92 -7.16 -1.53
N ALA A 21 -12.27 -8.09 -0.82
CA ALA A 21 -12.86 -8.77 0.33
C ALA A 21 -12.60 -7.98 1.63
N ASN A 22 -13.66 -7.66 2.38
CA ASN A 22 -13.52 -7.10 3.71
C ASN A 22 -13.21 -8.24 4.69
N VAL A 23 -11.94 -8.36 5.08
CA VAL A 23 -11.46 -9.38 6.03
C VAL A 23 -11.39 -8.82 7.45
N GLN A 24 -11.66 -9.68 8.42
CA GLN A 24 -11.65 -9.31 9.83
C GLN A 24 -10.21 -8.98 10.28
N PRO A 25 -10.02 -8.09 11.28
CA PRO A 25 -8.67 -7.63 11.65
C PRO A 25 -7.68 -8.75 11.99
N TRP A 26 -8.12 -9.82 12.65
CA TRP A 26 -7.30 -10.99 13.01
C TRP A 26 -6.99 -11.93 11.84
N GLU A 27 -7.73 -11.85 10.73
CA GLU A 27 -7.41 -12.61 9.51
C GLU A 27 -6.17 -12.02 8.79
N LYS A 28 -5.68 -10.86 9.24
CA LYS A 28 -4.52 -10.17 8.69
C LYS A 28 -3.21 -10.48 9.43
N GLU A 29 -3.21 -11.40 10.39
CA GLU A 29 -2.05 -11.70 11.25
C GLU A 29 -0.77 -11.99 10.45
N PHE A 30 -0.87 -12.68 9.31
CA PHE A 30 0.28 -12.99 8.45
C PHE A 30 0.63 -11.91 7.42
N LEU A 31 -0.21 -10.88 7.26
CA LEU A 31 -0.02 -9.80 6.27
C LEU A 31 0.83 -8.63 6.79
N ALA A 32 1.12 -8.57 8.09
CA ALA A 32 1.90 -7.48 8.70
C ALA A 32 3.04 -8.02 9.58
N SER A 33 3.94 -8.80 8.96
CA SER A 33 5.16 -9.26 9.65
C SER A 33 5.98 -8.07 10.17
N PRO A 34 6.58 -8.15 11.37
CA PRO A 34 7.48 -7.12 11.88
C PRO A 34 8.62 -6.74 10.94
N ALA A 35 9.07 -7.68 10.09
CA ALA A 35 10.10 -7.45 9.07
C ALA A 35 9.64 -6.53 7.92
N MET A 36 8.33 -6.32 7.75
CA MET A 36 7.76 -5.39 6.77
C MET A 36 7.57 -3.97 7.33
N ARG A 37 7.96 -3.73 8.58
CA ARG A 37 7.89 -2.39 9.18
C ARG A 37 8.97 -1.51 8.56
N PHE A 38 8.54 -0.45 7.88
CA PHE A 38 9.43 0.66 7.57
C PHE A 38 9.91 1.31 8.86
N ASP A 39 11.16 1.74 8.87
CA ASP A 39 11.75 2.54 9.96
C ASP A 39 11.63 1.85 11.33
N SER A 40 11.94 0.55 11.36
CA SER A 40 11.96 -0.25 12.58
C SER A 40 13.01 0.25 13.58
N ASP A 41 14.13 0.77 13.10
CA ASP A 41 15.16 1.46 13.87
C ASP A 41 15.11 2.97 13.60
N LYS A 42 14.73 3.73 14.63
CA LYS A 42 14.58 5.19 14.53
C LYS A 42 15.91 5.92 14.37
N GLU A 43 16.98 5.38 14.94
CA GLU A 43 18.30 6.01 14.86
C GLU A 43 18.88 5.85 13.46
N GLU A 44 18.77 4.64 12.89
CA GLU A 44 19.16 4.39 11.51
C GLU A 44 18.37 5.26 10.53
N THR A 45 17.05 5.33 10.70
CA THR A 45 16.18 6.18 9.87
C THR A 45 16.58 7.65 9.96
N ALA A 46 16.80 8.20 11.16
CA ALA A 46 17.19 9.60 11.32
C ALA A 46 18.51 9.93 10.60
N VAL A 47 19.50 9.04 10.68
CA VAL A 47 20.79 9.20 9.99
C VAL A 47 20.59 9.15 8.47
N ARG A 48 19.80 8.18 7.98
CA ARG A 48 19.51 8.00 6.56
C ARG A 48 18.77 9.21 5.99
N GLU A 49 17.76 9.71 6.69
CA GLU A 49 17.01 10.90 6.31
C GLU A 49 17.88 12.15 6.29
N HIS A 50 18.79 12.31 7.27
CA HIS A 50 19.72 13.44 7.28
C HIS A 50 20.67 13.42 6.07
N PHE A 51 21.22 12.25 5.76
CA PHE A 51 22.11 12.06 4.62
C PHE A 51 21.40 12.33 3.28
N LEU A 52 20.25 11.68 3.08
CA LEU A 52 19.47 11.84 1.85
C LEU A 52 18.90 13.26 1.73
N GLY A 53 18.46 13.89 2.82
CA GLY A 53 17.96 15.27 2.82
C GLY A 53 19.01 16.29 2.42
N THR A 54 20.27 16.06 2.81
CA THR A 54 21.40 16.91 2.37
C THR A 54 21.72 16.71 0.90
N ARG A 55 21.60 15.47 0.40
CA ARG A 55 22.02 15.09 -0.94
C ARG A 55 20.93 15.33 -2.00
N GLU A 56 19.68 15.22 -1.61
CA GLU A 56 18.51 15.17 -2.49
C GLU A 56 17.42 16.17 -2.07
N GLY A 57 17.74 17.23 -1.31
CA GLY A 57 16.77 18.16 -0.71
C GLY A 57 15.76 18.85 -1.65
N ALA A 58 15.91 18.73 -2.97
CA ALA A 58 14.93 19.18 -3.95
C ALA A 58 13.84 18.13 -4.29
N SER A 59 13.97 16.87 -3.86
CA SER A 59 13.09 15.75 -4.24
C SER A 59 11.80 15.61 -3.40
N GLY A 60 11.60 16.49 -2.42
CA GLY A 60 10.53 16.36 -1.42
C GLY A 60 10.98 15.53 -0.20
N GLY A 61 10.39 15.83 0.96
CA GLY A 61 10.83 15.28 2.26
C GLY A 61 10.43 13.82 2.51
N PHE A 62 11.05 13.21 3.52
CA PHE A 62 10.72 11.88 4.06
C PHE A 62 9.40 11.97 4.85
N GLY A 63 8.30 11.99 4.12
CA GLY A 63 6.99 12.28 4.68
C GLY A 63 5.87 11.90 3.73
N VAL A 64 5.97 10.74 3.09
CA VAL A 64 4.78 10.03 2.64
C VAL A 64 4.33 9.18 3.81
N SER A 65 3.17 9.50 4.37
CA SER A 65 2.50 8.65 5.35
C SER A 65 2.44 7.24 4.77
N GLY A 66 3.31 6.37 5.29
CA GLY A 66 3.32 4.96 4.93
C GLY A 66 1.90 4.44 5.07
N GLY A 67 1.41 3.80 4.01
CA GLY A 67 0.06 3.28 3.90
C GLY A 67 -0.28 2.39 5.10
N GLY A 68 -0.95 2.99 6.07
CA GLY A 68 -1.51 2.35 7.24
C GLY A 68 -2.81 3.08 7.54
N CYS A 69 -3.87 2.33 7.84
CA CYS A 69 -5.12 2.88 8.32
C CYS A 69 -4.78 3.69 9.58
N GLY A 70 -4.72 5.01 9.45
CA GLY A 70 -4.22 5.96 10.46
C GLY A 70 -5.15 6.08 11.66
N CYS A 71 -5.37 4.98 12.37
CA CYS A 71 -6.12 4.93 13.61
C CYS A 71 -5.15 4.70 14.77
N ASN A 72 -4.77 5.80 15.42
CA ASN A 72 -4.64 5.85 16.88
C ASN A 72 -5.54 6.99 17.37
#